data_AF-A0A9D8N9B1-F1
#
_entry.id   AF-A0A9D8N9B1-F1
#
_cell.length_a   1.000
_cell.length_b   1.000
_cell.length_c   1.000
_cell.angle_alpha   90.00
_cell.angle_beta   90.00
_cell.angle_gamma   90.00
#
_symmetry.space_group_name_H-M   'P 1'
#
loop_
_entity.id
_entity.type
_entity.pdbx_description
1 polymer ?
#
loop_
_entity_poly.entity_id
_entity_poly.type
_entity_poly.pdbx_seq_one_letter_code
_entity_poly.pdbx_strand_id
1 'polypeptide(L)'
;MKRNFPYSTPSGYFDNLQSRLSRIPARRTRINFIPYLALAVSFSLLVLIGNYVLTKSTASQPASDEDIIEYLIDSGTTLAQLEDAEYNY
;
A
#
# COMPACT_ATOMS: atom_id res chain seq x y z
N MET A 1 24.08 33.04 -10.02
CA MET A 1 24.14 33.70 -8.68
C MET A 1 25.18 32.99 -7.83
N LYS A 2 26.23 33.70 -7.34
CA LYS A 2 27.25 33.13 -6.45
C LYS A 2 26.71 33.14 -5.02
N ARG A 3 26.69 31.98 -4.34
CA ARG A 3 26.35 31.89 -2.91
C ARG A 3 27.57 32.36 -2.11
N ASN A 4 27.46 33.51 -1.45
CA ASN A 4 28.46 33.99 -0.51
C ASN A 4 28.16 33.38 0.86
N PHE A 5 29.08 32.58 1.40
CA PHE A 5 28.95 32.02 2.74
C PHE A 5 29.55 33.03 3.75
N PRO A 6 28.74 33.65 4.63
CA PRO A 6 29.19 34.72 5.53
C PRO A 6 30.00 34.22 6.74
N TYR A 7 30.18 32.90 6.85
CA TYR A 7 30.92 32.28 7.95
C TYR A 7 32.07 31.45 7.38
N SER A 8 33.27 31.70 7.88
CA SER A 8 34.48 30.94 7.54
C SER A 8 35.06 30.40 8.83
N THR A 9 35.33 29.10 8.86
CA THR A 9 35.92 28.45 10.04
C THR A 9 37.42 28.77 10.10
N PRO A 10 37.96 29.14 11.27
CA PRO A 10 39.39 29.30 11.46
C PRO A 10 40.17 28.06 11.04
N SER A 11 41.41 28.24 10.59
CA SER A 11 42.31 27.15 10.22
C SER A 11 42.49 26.19 11.40
N GLY A 12 42.31 24.89 11.15
CA GLY A 12 42.52 23.83 12.13
C GLY A 12 41.33 23.50 13.05
N TYR A 13 40.21 24.20 12.92
CA TYR A 13 38.98 23.92 13.68
C TYR A 13 38.51 22.45 13.58
N PHE A 14 38.70 21.82 12.41
CA PHE A 14 38.28 20.44 12.17
C PHE A 14 39.40 19.40 12.34
N ASP A 15 40.62 19.79 12.67
CA ASP A 15 41.76 18.85 12.75
C ASP A 15 41.57 17.87 13.92
N ASN A 16 41.03 18.38 15.04
CA ASN A 16 40.67 17.55 16.19
C ASN A 16 39.49 16.61 15.89
N LEU A 17 38.55 17.03 15.04
CA LEU A 17 37.42 16.18 14.66
C LEU A 17 37.89 15.03 13.78
N GLN A 18 38.77 15.30 12.81
CA GLN A 18 39.34 14.29 11.93
C GLN A 18 40.17 13.27 12.70
N SER A 19 40.98 13.71 13.67
CA SER A 19 41.78 12.79 14.51
C SER A 19 40.90 11.91 15.42
N ARG A 20 39.74 12.40 15.84
CA ARG A 20 38.76 11.61 16.59
C ARG A 20 38.02 10.62 15.69
N LEU A 21 37.65 11.02 14.47
CA LEU A 21 36.97 10.17 13.50
C LEU A 21 37.86 8.99 13.05
N SER A 22 39.16 9.23 12.82
CA SER A 22 40.10 8.16 12.44
C SER A 22 40.31 7.10 13.53
N ARG A 23 39.97 7.43 14.79
CA ARG A 23 40.04 6.52 15.94
C ARG A 23 38.78 5.67 16.11
N ILE A 24 37.67 6.00 15.44
CA ILE A 24 36.44 5.23 15.53
C ILE A 24 36.60 3.98 14.65
N PRO A 25 36.63 2.76 15.21
CA PRO A 25 36.66 1.56 14.40
C PRO A 25 35.38 1.50 13.58
N ALA A 26 35.49 1.17 12.28
CA ALA A 26 34.34 0.93 11.41
C ALA A 26 33.55 -0.28 11.94
N ARG A 27 32.58 -0.02 12.82
CA ARG A 27 31.73 -1.05 13.41
C ARG A 27 30.71 -1.46 12.37
N ARG A 28 31.04 -2.47 11.58
CA ARG A 28 30.12 -3.12 10.65
C ARG A 28 29.10 -3.91 11.48
N THR A 29 27.97 -3.30 11.81
CA THR A 29 26.83 -4.01 12.37
C THR A 29 26.33 -5.02 11.34
N ARG A 30 26.58 -6.32 11.59
CA ARG A 30 25.90 -7.38 10.86
C ARG A 30 24.47 -7.42 11.36
N ILE A 31 23.56 -6.80 10.62
CA ILE A 31 22.13 -6.91 10.89
C ILE A 31 21.70 -8.27 10.34
N ASN A 32 21.27 -9.16 11.23
CA ASN A 32 20.67 -10.42 10.82
C ASN A 32 19.19 -10.16 10.55
N PHE A 33 18.79 -10.14 9.28
CA PHE A 33 17.39 -9.94 8.86
C PHE A 33 16.50 -11.19 9.03
N ILE A 34 17.11 -12.34 9.34
CA ILE A 34 16.44 -13.64 9.53
C ILE A 34 15.22 -13.56 10.48
N PRO A 35 15.28 -12.94 11.69
CA PRO A 35 14.12 -12.84 12.57
C PRO A 35 13.00 -11.93 12.02
N TYR A 36 13.33 -10.94 11.19
CA TYR A 36 12.34 -10.05 10.59
C TYR A 36 11.57 -10.72 9.46
N LEU A 37 12.21 -11.67 8.76
CA LEU A 37 11.55 -12.46 7.72
C LEU A 37 10.40 -13.30 8.29
N ALA A 38 10.57 -13.88 9.48
CA ALA A 38 9.52 -14.65 10.15
C ALA A 38 8.29 -13.76 10.47
N LEU A 39 8.52 -12.52 10.90
CA LEU A 39 7.45 -11.54 11.16
C LEU A 39 6.75 -11.13 9.86
N ALA A 40 7.50 -10.92 8.77
CA ALA A 40 6.91 -10.60 7.47
C ALA A 40 5.99 -11.73 6.96
N VAL A 41 6.39 -12.99 7.13
CA VAL A 41 5.57 -14.15 6.75
C VAL A 41 4.32 -14.25 7.61
N SER A 42 4.44 -14.10 8.94
CA SER A 42 3.27 -14.16 9.83
C SER A 42 2.27 -13.03 9.56
N PHE A 43 2.77 -11.81 9.34
CA PHE A 43 1.94 -10.67 8.99
C PHE A 43 1.21 -10.89 7.66
N SER A 44 1.91 -11.40 6.64
CA SER A 44 1.32 -11.69 5.33
C SER A 44 0.22 -12.74 5.41
N LEU A 45 0.42 -13.77 6.25
CA LEU A 45 -0.56 -14.84 6.47
C LEU A 45 -1.83 -14.31 7.16
N LEU A 46 -1.67 -13.43 8.17
CA LEU A 46 -2.79 -12.78 8.84
C LEU A 46 -3.59 -11.87 7.88
N VAL A 47 -2.91 -11.07 7.06
CA VAL A 47 -3.56 -10.19 6.08
C VAL A 47 -4.30 -11.01 5.02
N LEU A 48 -3.71 -12.09 4.52
CA LEU A 48 -4.34 -12.96 3.53
C LEU A 48 -5.62 -13.60 4.09
N ILE A 49 -5.54 -14.21 5.28
CA ILE A 49 -6.69 -14.86 5.93
C ILE A 49 -7.76 -13.83 6.27
N GLY A 50 -7.37 -12.69 6.84
CA GLY A 50 -8.30 -11.61 7.18
C GLY A 50 -9.04 -11.10 5.94
N ASN A 51 -8.31 -10.84 4.85
CA ASN A 51 -8.92 -10.41 3.60
C ASN A 51 -9.82 -11.49 2.98
N TYR A 52 -9.43 -12.76 3.06
CA TYR A 52 -10.25 -13.87 2.58
C TYR A 52 -11.57 -13.98 3.34
N VAL A 53 -11.53 -13.91 4.68
CA VAL A 53 -12.74 -13.94 5.52
C VAL A 53 -13.63 -12.73 5.22
N LEU A 54 -13.05 -11.53 5.16
CA LEU A 54 -13.81 -10.31 4.88
C LEU A 54 -14.48 -10.38 3.50
N THR A 55 -13.74 -10.77 2.47
CA THR A 55 -14.28 -10.90 1.11
C THR A 55 -15.40 -11.94 1.04
N LYS A 56 -15.35 -13.01 1.83
CA LYS A 56 -16.45 -13.99 1.90
C LYS A 56 -17.69 -13.42 2.60
N SER A 57 -17.51 -12.58 3.60
CA SER A 57 -18.62 -11.94 4.32
C SER A 57 -19.21 -10.74 3.58
N THR A 58 -18.42 -10.04 2.76
CA THR A 58 -18.86 -8.86 1.99
C THR A 58 -19.07 -9.14 0.51
N ALA A 59 -18.81 -10.37 0.03
CA ALA A 59 -19.24 -10.80 -1.29
C ALA A 59 -20.77 -10.87 -1.27
N SER A 60 -21.41 -9.73 -1.54
CA SER A 60 -22.73 -9.69 -2.12
C SER A 60 -22.70 -10.68 -3.28
N GLN A 61 -23.49 -11.76 -3.18
CA GLN A 61 -23.65 -12.68 -4.29
C GLN A 61 -24.02 -11.83 -5.51
N PRO A 62 -23.31 -11.96 -6.64
CA PRO A 62 -23.79 -11.34 -7.87
C PRO A 62 -25.22 -11.85 -8.07
N ALA A 63 -26.17 -10.92 -8.23
CA ALA A 63 -27.57 -11.26 -8.46
C ALA A 63 -27.61 -12.27 -9.60
N SER A 64 -28.25 -13.42 -9.35
CA SER A 64 -28.40 -14.43 -10.39
C SER A 64 -29.31 -13.89 -11.50
N ASP A 65 -29.20 -14.44 -12.70
CA ASP A 65 -30.08 -14.04 -13.80
C ASP A 65 -31.55 -14.25 -13.40
N GLU A 66 -31.84 -15.26 -12.58
CA GLU A 66 -33.15 -15.50 -11.98
C GLU A 66 -33.60 -14.37 -11.03
N ASP A 67 -32.73 -13.89 -10.14
CA ASP A 67 -33.04 -12.77 -9.24
C ASP A 67 -33.31 -11.47 -10.02
N ILE A 68 -32.57 -11.26 -11.11
CA ILE A 68 -32.74 -10.10 -12.00
C ILE A 68 -34.09 -10.18 -12.71
N ILE A 69 -34.45 -11.35 -13.25
CA ILE A 69 -35.73 -11.57 -13.92
C ILE A 69 -36.90 -11.40 -12.93
N GLU A 70 -36.80 -11.97 -11.73
CA GLU A 70 -37.82 -11.84 -10.69
C GLU A 70 -38.02 -10.37 -10.29
N TYR A 71 -36.94 -9.62 -10.10
CA TYR A 71 -37.01 -8.18 -9.82
C TYR A 71 -37.65 -7.38 -10.97
N LEU A 72 -37.35 -7.71 -12.22
CA LEU A 72 -37.93 -7.02 -13.38
C LEU A 72 -39.44 -7.26 -13.50
N ILE A 73 -39.90 -8.47 -13.15
CA ILE A 73 -41.32 -8.82 -13.10
C ILE A 73 -42.01 -8.07 -11.95
N ASP A 74 -41.42 -8.06 -10.75
CA ASP A 74 -42.00 -7.39 -9.56
C ASP A 74 -42.05 -5.86 -9.72
N SER A 75 -41.02 -5.27 -10.34
CA SER A 75 -40.97 -3.83 -10.64
C SER A 75 -41.91 -3.38 -11.76
N GLY A 76 -42.59 -4.32 -12.44
CA GLY A 76 -43.51 -4.02 -13.52
C GLY A 76 -42.82 -3.48 -14.77
N THR A 77 -41.52 -3.74 -14.95
CA THR A 77 -40.77 -3.32 -16.12
C THR A 77 -41.25 -4.12 -17.33
N THR A 78 -41.68 -3.42 -18.39
CA THR A 78 -42.19 -4.06 -19.61
C THR A 78 -41.09 -4.16 -20.68
N LEU A 79 -41.16 -5.18 -21.54
CA LEU A 79 -40.19 -5.40 -22.62
C LEU A 79 -40.01 -4.16 -23.52
N ALA A 80 -41.07 -3.37 -23.72
CA ALA A 80 -41.03 -2.15 -24.50
C ALA A 80 -40.12 -1.05 -23.91
N GLN A 81 -39.97 -0.99 -22.59
CA GLN A 81 -39.08 -0.03 -21.93
C GLN A 81 -37.60 -0.44 -22.00
N LEU A 82 -37.32 -1.73 -22.18
CA LEU A 82 -35.97 -2.25 -22.38
C LEU A 82 -35.50 -2.00 -23.82
N GLU A 83 -36.39 -2.18 -24.80
CA GLU A 83 -36.12 -1.90 -26.22
C GLU A 83 -35.83 -0.41 -26.48
N ASP A 84 -36.53 0.49 -25.79
CA ASP A 84 -36.33 1.95 -25.90
C ASP A 84 -35.03 2.42 -25.20
N ALA A 85 -34.57 1.69 -24.18
CA ALA A 85 -33.31 1.94 -23.48
C ALA A 85 -32.08 1.43 -24.26
N GLU A 86 -32.22 0.32 -25.00
CA GLU A 86 -31.18 -0.21 -25.88
C GLU A 86 -30.95 0.69 -27.11
N TYR A 87 -31.99 1.38 -27.59
CA TYR A 87 -31.89 2.28 -28.76
C TYR A 87 -31.35 3.69 -28.45
N ASN A 88 -31.22 4.06 -27.16
CA ASN A 88 -30.72 5.37 -26.71
C ASN A 88 -29.25 5.35 -26.25
N TYR A 89 -28.49 4.31 -26.64
CA TYR A 89 -27.03 4.21 -26.46
C TYR A 89 -26.27 4.32 -27.78
#